data_AF-A0A7C6RQM8-F1
#
_entry.id   AF-A0A7C6RQM8-F1
#
_cell.length_a   1.000
_cell.length_b   1.000
_cell.length_c   1.000
_cell.angle_alpha   90.00
_cell.angle_beta   90.00
_cell.angle_gamma   90.00
#
_symmetry.space_group_name_H-M   'P 1'
#
loop_
_entity.id
_entity.type
_entity.pdbx_description
1 polymer ?
#
loop_
_entity_poly.entity_id
_entity_poly.type
_entity_poly.pdbx_seq_one_letter_code
_entity_poly.pdbx_strand_id
1 'polypeptide(L)' 'LNIREAHERPEAMEEASVMMVGVNKERILQGLKVLESQTKDTLKLADDYNADNVSEKVLRVIIGYIDYVNKKVWFKNG' A
#
# COMPACT_ATOMS: atom_id res chain seq x y z
N LEU A 1 10.22 -8.68 5.04
CA LEU A 1 9.47 -9.62 5.90
C LEU A 1 8.52 -8.82 6.79
N ASN A 2 7.25 -9.19 6.87
CA ASN A 2 6.29 -8.56 7.78
C ASN A 2 6.24 -9.33 9.09
N ILE A 3 6.70 -8.69 10.17
CA ILE A 3 6.73 -9.25 11.54
C ILE A 3 5.52 -8.68 12.31
N ARG A 4 4.33 -9.02 11.83
CA ARG A 4 3.02 -8.66 12.39
C ARG A 4 1.97 -9.54 11.75
N GLU A 5 0.84 -9.77 12.39
CA GLU A 5 -0.24 -10.62 11.85
C GLU A 5 -1.32 -9.79 11.13
N ALA A 6 -0.92 -8.67 10.50
CA ALA A 6 -1.83 -7.75 9.82
C ALA A 6 -1.52 -7.64 8.33
N HIS A 7 -2.57 -7.75 7.50
CA HIS A 7 -2.50 -7.70 6.04
C HIS A 7 -2.95 -6.33 5.50
N GLU A 8 -2.24 -5.26 5.87
CA GLU A 8 -2.66 -3.88 5.53
C GLU A 8 -2.23 -3.41 4.13
N ARG A 9 -1.36 -4.18 3.45
CA ARG A 9 -0.81 -3.92 2.11
C ARG A 9 -0.96 -5.16 1.22
N PRO A 10 -2.20 -5.51 0.81
CA PRO A 10 -2.45 -6.67 -0.06
C PRO A 10 -1.70 -6.57 -1.39
N GLU A 11 -1.56 -5.38 -1.95
CA GLU A 11 -0.87 -5.12 -3.23
C GLU A 11 0.61 -5.53 -3.19
N ALA A 12 1.28 -5.34 -2.06
CA ALA A 12 2.67 -5.77 -1.88
C ALA A 12 2.81 -7.30 -1.80
N MET A 13 1.75 -7.99 -1.34
CA MET A 13 1.70 -9.46 -1.26
C MET A 13 1.36 -10.08 -2.62
N GLU A 14 0.48 -9.44 -3.40
CA GLU A 14 0.16 -9.85 -4.78
C GLU A 14 1.41 -9.87 -5.66
N GLU A 15 2.27 -8.87 -5.52
CA GLU A 15 3.55 -8.77 -6.24
C GLU A 15 4.69 -9.56 -5.57
N ALA A 16 4.38 -10.31 -4.50
CA ALA A 16 5.33 -11.07 -3.68
C ALA A 16 6.57 -10.28 -3.20
N SER A 17 6.48 -8.94 -3.21
CA SER A 17 7.52 -8.01 -2.75
C SER A 17 7.76 -8.07 -1.24
N VAL A 18 6.79 -8.60 -0.50
CA VAL A 18 6.87 -8.85 0.93
C VAL A 18 6.40 -10.27 1.26
N MET A 19 6.85 -10.79 2.40
CA MET A 19 6.48 -12.12 2.89
C MET A 19 5.96 -12.01 4.32
N MET A 20 4.81 -12.60 4.60
CA MET A 20 4.20 -12.64 5.93
C MET A 20 4.85 -13.74 6.77
N VAL A 21 5.54 -13.36 7.85
CA VAL A 21 6.19 -14.32 8.77
C VAL A 21 5.62 -14.29 10.18
N GLY A 22 4.83 -13.27 10.51
CA GLY A 22 4.27 -13.08 11.85
C GLY A 22 5.36 -12.96 12.91
N VAL A 23 5.09 -13.45 14.11
CA VAL A 23 6.05 -13.47 15.24
C VAL A 23 6.68 -14.86 15.46
N ASN A 24 6.49 -15.79 14.51
CA ASN A 24 7.04 -17.14 14.61
C ASN A 24 8.53 -17.15 14.24
N LYS A 25 9.39 -17.51 15.20
CA LYS A 25 10.86 -17.55 15.03
C LYS A 25 11.31 -18.42 13.85
N GLU A 26 10.72 -19.60 13.65
CA GLU A 26 11.10 -20.51 12.56
C GLU A 26 10.78 -19.90 11.19
N ARG A 27 9.60 -19.27 11.05
CA ARG A 27 9.20 -18.60 9.81
C ARG A 27 10.05 -17.36 9.52
N ILE A 28 10.43 -16.61 10.55
CA ILE A 28 11.37 -15.49 10.41
C ILE A 28 12.70 -15.98 9.85
N LEU A 29 13.27 -17.05 10.41
CA LEU A 29 14.55 -17.61 9.93
C LEU A 29 14.46 -18.16 8.50
N GLN A 30 13.35 -18.81 8.14
CA GLN A 30 13.12 -19.25 6.76
C GLN A 30 13.03 -18.06 5.80
N GLY A 31 12.29 -17.01 6.17
CA GLY A 31 12.19 -15.79 5.37
C GLY A 31 13.54 -15.10 5.17
N LEU A 32 14.37 -15.02 6.21
CA LEU A 32 15.73 -14.48 6.12
C LEU A 32 16.59 -15.25 5.12
N LYS A 33 16.50 -16.58 5.12
CA LYS A 33 17.24 -17.43 4.17
C LYS A 33 16.82 -17.22 2.72
N VAL A 34 15.54 -16.89 2.48
CA VAL A 34 15.06 -16.49 1.14
C VAL A 34 15.67 -15.13 0.75
N LEU A 35 15.67 -14.16 1.67
CA LEU A 35 16.24 -12.82 1.43
C LEU A 35 17.74 -12.87 1.08
N GLU A 36 18.50 -13.80 1.67
CA GLU A 36 19.94 -13.98 1.35
C GLU A 36 20.20 -14.25 -0.15
N SER A 37 19.23 -14.85 -0.84
CA SER A 37 19.31 -15.15 -2.27
C SER A 37 18.71 -14.08 -3.18
N GLN A 38 18.03 -13.07 -2.61
CA GLN A 38 17.37 -12.00 -3.35
C GLN A 38 18.33 -10.83 -3.64
N THR A 39 18.27 -10.31 -4.85
CA THR A 39 18.95 -9.06 -5.24
C THR A 39 17.94 -7.94 -5.46
N LYS A 40 18.38 -6.68 -5.58
CA LYS A 40 17.48 -5.54 -5.79
C LYS A 40 16.52 -5.70 -6.97
N ASP A 41 16.93 -6.46 -7.98
CA ASP A 41 16.15 -6.67 -9.21
C ASP A 41 15.26 -7.92 -9.16
N THR A 42 15.29 -8.68 -8.06
CA THR A 42 14.46 -9.90 -7.90
C THR A 42 13.03 -9.61 -7.46
N LEU A 43 12.74 -8.38 -7.01
CA LEU A 43 11.43 -7.99 -6.51
C LEU A 43 10.92 -6.78 -7.29
N LYS A 44 9.66 -6.87 -7.74
CA LYS A 44 8.93 -5.74 -8.32
C LYS A 44 8.18 -5.01 -7.20
N LEU A 45 8.29 -3.69 -7.14
CA LEU A 45 7.43 -2.89 -6.26
C LEU A 45 6.00 -2.91 -6.81
N ALA A 46 5.00 -2.96 -5.93
CA ALA A 46 3.62 -2.89 -6.39
C ALA A 46 3.33 -1.60 -7.15
N ASP A 47 2.64 -1.71 -8.29
CA ASP A 47 2.39 -0.61 -9.21
C ASP A 47 1.58 0.53 -8.56
N ASP A 48 0.80 0.23 -7.51
CA ASP A 48 0.06 1.21 -6.71
C ASP A 48 0.97 2.26 -6.04
N TYR A 49 2.24 1.94 -5.80
CA TYR A 49 3.23 2.89 -5.28
C TYR A 49 3.84 3.77 -6.39
N ASN A 50 3.63 3.42 -7.65
CA ASN A 50 4.21 4.11 -8.80
C ASN A 50 3.30 5.26 -9.29
N ALA A 51 3.08 6.25 -8.41
CA ALA A 51 2.26 7.42 -8.71
C ALA A 51 3.06 8.72 -8.55
N ASP A 52 3.44 9.34 -9.66
CA ASP A 52 4.28 10.55 -9.65
C ASP A 52 3.51 11.86 -9.39
N ASN A 53 2.20 11.87 -9.62
CA ASN A 53 1.37 13.08 -9.60
C ASN A 53 0.29 13.09 -8.52
N VAL A 54 0.61 12.57 -7.34
CA VAL A 54 -0.36 12.47 -6.22
C VAL A 54 -0.95 13.83 -5.85
N SER A 55 -0.15 14.90 -5.82
CA SER A 55 -0.62 16.25 -5.49
C SER A 55 -1.69 16.76 -6.46
N GLU A 56 -1.51 16.53 -7.75
CA GLU A 56 -2.48 16.91 -8.79
C GLU A 56 -3.78 16.10 -8.66
N LYS A 57 -3.68 14.79 -8.38
CA LYS A 57 -4.84 13.93 -8.14
C LYS A 57 -5.65 14.44 -6.95
N VAL A 58 -5.00 14.77 -5.84
CA VAL A 58 -5.66 15.30 -4.64
C VAL A 58 -6.37 16.62 -4.93
N LEU A 59 -5.72 17.55 -5.64
CA LEU A 59 -6.33 18.81 -6.04
C LEU A 59 -7.61 18.59 -6.87
N ARG A 60 -7.55 17.67 -7.85
CA ARG A 60 -8.70 17.31 -8.69
C ARG A 60 -9.84 16.70 -7.87
N VAL A 61 -9.54 15.84 -6.90
CA VAL A 61 -10.55 15.26 -6.01
C VAL A 61 -11.21 16.34 -5.17
N ILE A 62 -10.44 17.25 -4.56
CA ILE A 62 -11.00 18.34 -3.74
C ILE A 62 -11.94 19.22 -4.58
N ILE A 63 -11.46 19.71 -5.72
CA ILE A 63 -12.25 20.57 -6.60
C ILE A 63 -13.50 19.83 -7.11
N GLY A 64 -13.37 18.56 -7.49
CA GLY A 64 -14.48 17.77 -8.03
C GLY A 64 -15.57 17.44 -7.00
N TYR A 65 -15.22 17.34 -5.71
CA TYR A 65 -16.15 16.88 -4.67
C TYR A 65 -16.64 17.99 -3.74
N ILE A 66 -16.04 19.17 -3.73
CA ILE A 66 -16.38 20.22 -2.75
C ILE A 66 -17.87 20.57 -2.74
N ASP A 67 -18.48 20.78 -3.92
CA ASP A 67 -19.90 21.12 -4.04
C ASP A 67 -20.81 19.93 -3.70
N TYR A 68 -20.41 18.72 -4.11
CA TYR A 68 -21.13 17.49 -3.78
C TYR A 68 -21.19 17.30 -2.26
N VAL A 69 -20.07 17.43 -1.57
CA VAL A 69 -19.96 17.30 -0.11
C VAL A 69 -20.74 18.42 0.58
N ASN A 70 -20.61 19.66 0.14
CA ASN A 70 -21.40 20.79 0.67
C ASN A 70 -22.90 20.53 0.58
N LYS A 71 -23.40 20.01 -0.54
CA LYS A 71 -24.83 19.76 -0.75
C LYS A 71 -25.33 18.50 -0.04
N LYS A 72 -24.59 17.40 -0.08
CA LYS A 72 -25.09 16.06 0.32
C LYS A 72 -24.72 15.66 1.74
N VAL A 73 -23.61 16.16 2.26
CA VAL A 73 -23.14 15.85 3.62
C VAL A 73 -23.48 17.00 4.56
N TRP A 74 -23.16 18.23 4.16
CA TRP A 74 -23.36 19.41 5.00
C TRP A 74 -24.70 20.11 4.81
N PHE A 75 -25.48 19.72 3.80
CA PHE A 75 -26.78 20.34 3.45
C PHE A 75 -26.72 21.88 3.37
N LYS A 76 -25.59 22.42 2.90
CA LYS A 76 -25.47 23.85 2.63
C LYS A 76 -26.37 24.17 1.43
N ASN A 77 -27.40 24.97 1.68
CA ASN A 77 -28.21 25.56 0.62
C ASN A 77 -27.43 26.75 0.04
N GLY A 78 -27.32 26.82 -1.28
CA GLY A 78 -26.65 27.92 -1.99
C GLY A 78 -27.42 29.22 -1.87
#